data_AF-A0A8J3YSL7-F1
#
_entry.id   AF-A0A8J3YSL7-F1
#
_cell.length_a   1.000
_cell.length_b   1.000
_cell.length_c   1.000
_cell.angle_alpha   90.00
_cell.angle_beta   90.00
_cell.angle_gamma   90.00
#
_symmetry.space_group_name_H-M   'P 1'
#
loop_
_entity.id
_entity.type
_entity.pdbx_description
1 polymer ?
#
loop_
_entity_poly.entity_id
_entity_poly.type
_entity_poly.pdbx_seq_one_letter_code
_entity_poly.pdbx_strand_id
1 'polypeptide(L)'
;MLDMGASPLSAVWRPVRGRVVVKMPYDPSDRRGNRWWLHEQLGARIRLEYAGGKWTLARTHLRLVVTGLAERFGHVHVHLDYLENQRCDVRCQEALGNDCVCQCAGQFHGGADYQRSWIQVGETALIAANPATRRAHMLVRPD
;
A
#
# COMPACT_ATOMS: atom_id res chain seq x y z
N MET A 1 2.67 -17.01 -9.68
CA MET A 1 1.44 -16.24 -9.96
C MET A 1 0.55 -16.39 -8.73
N LEU A 2 0.47 -15.39 -7.86
CA LEU A 2 -0.32 -15.50 -6.63
C LEU A 2 -1.80 -15.38 -6.97
N ASP A 3 -2.54 -16.46 -6.70
CA ASP A 3 -3.99 -16.51 -6.75
C ASP A 3 -4.55 -15.51 -5.73
N MET A 4 -5.33 -14.54 -6.22
CA MET A 4 -6.05 -13.57 -5.39
C MET A 4 -7.47 -14.08 -5.13
N GLY A 5 -7.56 -15.35 -4.72
CA GLY A 5 -8.79 -16.02 -4.37
C GLY A 5 -9.69 -15.11 -3.54
N ALA A 6 -10.86 -14.80 -4.10
CA ALA A 6 -11.95 -14.07 -3.47
C ALA A 6 -11.59 -12.76 -2.73
N SER A 7 -10.55 -12.02 -3.17
CA SER A 7 -10.24 -10.72 -2.56
C SER A 7 -11.45 -9.76 -2.73
N PRO A 8 -11.90 -9.09 -1.66
CA PRO A 8 -13.10 -8.24 -1.63
C PRO A 8 -13.05 -7.13 -2.68
N LEU A 9 -14.21 -6.53 -2.94
CA LEU A 9 -14.48 -5.63 -4.07
C LEU A 9 -13.34 -4.60 -4.29
N SER A 10 -12.78 -4.01 -3.24
CA SER A 10 -11.65 -3.05 -3.28
C SER A 10 -10.42 -3.52 -2.51
N ALA A 11 -9.26 -3.60 -3.18
CA ALA A 11 -7.98 -3.99 -2.59
C ALA A 11 -6.77 -3.31 -3.26
N VAL A 12 -5.74 -3.03 -2.46
CA VAL A 12 -4.45 -2.49 -2.89
C VAL A 12 -3.34 -3.43 -2.44
N TRP A 13 -2.44 -3.80 -3.34
CA TRP A 13 -1.23 -4.56 -3.03
C TRP A 13 0.00 -3.77 -3.43
N ARG A 14 0.94 -3.66 -2.50
CA ARG A 14 2.27 -3.11 -2.75
C ARG A 14 3.32 -4.22 -2.54
N PRO A 15 4.03 -4.65 -3.60
CA PRO A 15 5.17 -5.56 -3.46
C PRO A 15 6.38 -4.87 -2.84
N VAL A 16 7.38 -5.64 -2.38
CA VAL A 16 8.67 -5.09 -1.90
C VAL A 16 9.30 -4.23 -2.99
N ARG A 17 9.33 -4.73 -4.23
CA ARG A 17 9.83 -4.01 -5.41
C ARG A 17 8.76 -3.93 -6.49
N GLY A 18 8.77 -2.83 -7.24
CA GLY A 18 7.83 -2.60 -8.33
C GLY A 18 6.63 -1.76 -7.92
N ARG A 19 5.63 -1.78 -8.81
CA ARG A 19 4.48 -0.86 -8.82
C ARG A 19 3.36 -1.35 -7.90
N VAL A 20 2.51 -0.42 -7.49
CA VAL A 20 1.30 -0.72 -6.70
C VAL A 20 0.25 -1.30 -7.62
N VAL A 21 -0.39 -2.37 -7.17
CA VAL A 21 -1.47 -3.05 -7.88
C VAL A 21 -2.78 -2.76 -7.15
N VAL A 22 -3.81 -2.41 -7.90
CA VAL A 22 -5.12 -2.05 -7.38
C VAL A 22 -6.18 -2.92 -8.05
N LYS A 23 -7.01 -3.55 -7.23
CA LYS A 23 -8.26 -4.20 -7.63
C LYS A 23 -9.39 -3.35 -7.08
N MET A 24 -10.34 -2.98 -7.92
CA MET A 24 -11.51 -2.20 -7.50
C MET A 24 -12.73 -2.68 -8.27
N PRO A 25 -13.93 -2.64 -7.65
CA PRO A 25 -15.13 -3.12 -8.31
C PRO A 25 -15.53 -2.14 -9.41
N TYR A 26 -16.36 -2.61 -10.32
CA TYR A 26 -17.08 -1.70 -11.19
C TYR A 26 -18.18 -1.01 -10.37
N ASP A 27 -18.25 0.31 -10.47
CA ASP A 27 -19.29 1.12 -9.87
C ASP A 27 -20.27 1.56 -10.96
N PRO A 28 -21.48 0.97 -11.03
CA PRO A 28 -22.45 1.28 -12.08
C PRO A 28 -23.04 2.69 -11.94
N SER A 29 -22.89 3.35 -10.78
CA SER A 29 -23.35 4.72 -10.59
C SER A 29 -22.41 5.76 -11.22
N ASP A 30 -21.13 5.41 -11.38
CA ASP A 30 -20.12 6.26 -12.01
C ASP A 30 -19.96 5.92 -13.50
N ARG A 31 -20.70 6.67 -14.33
CA ARG A 31 -20.67 6.51 -15.80
C ARG A 31 -19.31 6.83 -16.43
N ARG A 32 -18.41 7.51 -15.73
CA ARG A 32 -17.05 7.84 -16.21
C ARG A 32 -16.07 6.69 -15.99
N GLY A 33 -16.37 5.85 -15.00
CA GLY A 33 -15.67 4.59 -14.71
C GLY A 33 -14.34 4.75 -13.98
N ASN A 34 -13.80 3.59 -13.57
CA ASN A 34 -12.64 3.49 -12.68
C ASN A 34 -11.39 4.22 -13.18
N ARG A 35 -11.13 4.20 -14.50
CA ARG A 35 -9.97 4.89 -15.08
C ARG A 35 -10.05 6.39 -14.86
N TRP A 36 -11.22 6.97 -15.13
CA TRP A 36 -11.44 8.41 -15.00
C TRP A 36 -11.28 8.83 -13.54
N TRP A 37 -11.91 8.08 -12.64
CA TRP A 37 -11.80 8.34 -11.21
C TRP A 37 -10.35 8.24 -10.71
N LEU A 38 -9.57 7.25 -11.15
CA LEU A 38 -8.15 7.15 -10.78
C LEU A 38 -7.35 8.39 -11.23
N HIS A 39 -7.66 8.98 -12.39
CA HIS A 39 -7.02 10.22 -12.84
C HIS A 39 -7.46 11.43 -12.01
N GLU A 40 -8.73 11.50 -11.59
CA GLU A 40 -9.22 12.53 -10.68
C GLU A 40 -8.50 12.47 -9.33
N GLN A 41 -8.37 11.27 -8.75
CA GLN A 41 -7.78 11.08 -7.43
C GLN A 41 -6.25 11.24 -7.40
N LEU A 42 -5.57 10.77 -8.45
CA LEU A 42 -4.10 10.64 -8.43
C LEU A 42 -3.39 11.68 -9.31
N GLY A 43 -4.16 12.42 -10.12
CA GLY A 43 -3.68 13.44 -11.05
C GLY A 43 -3.77 13.02 -12.52
N ALA A 44 -3.98 14.00 -13.40
CA ALA A 44 -4.23 13.75 -14.82
C ALA A 44 -3.06 13.08 -15.57
N ARG A 45 -1.81 13.26 -15.10
CA ARG A 45 -0.59 12.78 -15.80
C ARG A 45 -0.06 11.43 -15.29
N ILE A 46 -0.83 10.72 -14.46
CA ILE A 46 -0.36 9.43 -13.94
C ILE A 46 -0.32 8.35 -15.03
N ARG A 47 0.68 7.48 -14.97
CA ARG A 47 0.75 6.29 -15.81
C ARG A 47 -0.08 5.16 -15.17
N LEU A 48 -1.19 4.82 -15.80
CA LEU A 48 -2.04 3.68 -15.44
C LEU A 48 -1.88 2.55 -16.45
N GLU A 49 -1.64 1.34 -15.96
CA GLU A 49 -1.68 0.11 -16.76
C GLU A 49 -2.83 -0.76 -16.26
N TYR A 50 -3.59 -1.36 -17.17
CA TYR A 50 -4.69 -2.26 -16.84
C TYR A 50 -4.46 -3.62 -17.48
N ALA A 51 -4.45 -4.67 -16.67
CA ALA A 51 -4.33 -6.05 -17.13
C ALA A 51 -4.98 -7.00 -16.12
N GLY A 52 -5.71 -8.00 -16.62
CA GLY A 52 -6.28 -9.07 -15.79
C GLY A 52 -7.18 -8.57 -14.65
N GLY A 53 -8.00 -7.54 -14.89
CA GLY A 53 -8.91 -7.00 -13.88
C GLY A 53 -8.25 -6.08 -12.85
N LYS A 54 -6.98 -5.69 -13.05
CA LYS A 54 -6.19 -4.94 -12.07
C LYS A 54 -5.55 -3.72 -12.72
N TRP A 55 -5.45 -2.65 -11.93
CA TRP A 55 -4.72 -1.44 -12.27
C TRP A 55 -3.32 -1.48 -11.66
N THR A 56 -2.32 -0.94 -12.37
CA THR A 56 -0.95 -0.82 -11.89
C THR A 56 -0.48 0.63 -11.98
N LEU A 57 0.05 1.17 -10.88
CA LEU A 57 0.39 2.59 -10.70
C LEU A 57 1.70 2.78 -9.92
N ALA A 58 2.29 3.98 -10.00
CA ALA A 58 3.55 4.27 -9.33
C ALA A 58 3.42 4.24 -7.80
N ARG A 59 4.47 3.80 -7.09
CA ARG A 59 4.45 3.61 -5.63
C ARG A 59 4.10 4.87 -4.84
N THR A 60 4.48 6.04 -5.36
CA THR A 60 4.22 7.35 -4.77
C THR A 60 2.73 7.63 -4.56
N HIS A 61 1.86 6.98 -5.33
CA HIS A 61 0.41 7.14 -5.24
C HIS A 61 -0.27 6.19 -4.24
N LEU A 62 0.48 5.33 -3.53
CA LEU A 62 -0.07 4.33 -2.61
C LEU A 62 -1.06 4.94 -1.61
N ARG A 63 -0.68 6.02 -0.93
CA ARG A 63 -1.52 6.66 0.07
C ARG A 63 -2.80 7.22 -0.55
N LEU A 64 -2.66 8.04 -1.59
CA LEU A 64 -3.81 8.68 -2.25
C LEU A 64 -4.82 7.65 -2.75
N VAL A 65 -4.35 6.55 -3.36
CA VAL A 65 -5.26 5.51 -3.86
C VAL A 65 -5.91 4.72 -2.73
N VAL A 66 -5.21 4.45 -1.62
CA VAL A 66 -5.80 3.78 -0.45
C VAL A 66 -6.87 4.66 0.19
N THR A 67 -6.58 5.93 0.44
CA THR A 67 -7.54 6.89 1.02
C THR A 67 -8.76 7.04 0.12
N GLY A 68 -8.57 7.35 -1.17
CA GLY A 68 -9.69 7.51 -2.11
C GLY A 68 -10.54 6.24 -2.26
N LEU A 69 -9.93 5.04 -2.23
CA LEU A 69 -10.69 3.79 -2.30
C LEU A 69 -11.48 3.52 -1.02
N ALA A 70 -10.92 3.85 0.15
CA ALA A 70 -11.63 3.76 1.41
C ALA A 70 -12.84 4.71 1.41
N GLU A 71 -12.65 5.96 1.00
CA GLU A 71 -13.73 6.96 0.84
C GLU A 71 -14.80 6.48 -0.15
N ARG A 72 -14.39 5.97 -1.31
CA ARG A 72 -15.31 5.55 -2.38
C ARG A 72 -16.12 4.30 -2.02
N PHE A 73 -15.52 3.32 -1.35
CA PHE A 73 -16.12 1.99 -1.14
C PHE A 73 -16.38 1.67 0.34
N GLY A 74 -16.18 2.64 1.24
CA GLY A 74 -16.32 2.50 2.70
C GLY A 74 -15.20 1.70 3.38
N HIS A 75 -14.41 0.95 2.61
CA HIS A 75 -13.19 0.29 3.07
C HIS A 75 -12.31 -0.17 1.90
N VAL A 76 -11.04 -0.46 2.19
CA VAL A 76 -10.11 -1.09 1.24
C VAL A 76 -9.17 -2.05 1.97
N HIS A 77 -8.95 -3.21 1.36
CA HIS A 77 -7.96 -4.18 1.85
C HIS A 77 -6.57 -3.80 1.34
N VAL A 78 -5.63 -3.58 2.24
CA VAL A 78 -4.26 -3.18 1.89
C VAL A 78 -3.29 -4.31 2.23
N HIS A 79 -2.54 -4.77 1.24
CA HIS A 79 -1.50 -5.78 1.38
C HIS A 79 -0.14 -5.15 1.12
N LEU A 80 0.75 -5.16 2.12
CA LEU A 80 2.10 -4.61 2.01
C LEU A 80 3.12 -5.72 2.17
N ASP A 81 3.90 -5.96 1.12
CA ASP A 81 5.02 -6.89 1.21
C ASP A 81 6.24 -6.16 1.80
N TYR A 82 6.95 -6.86 2.69
CA TYR A 82 8.16 -6.39 3.37
C TYR A 82 9.22 -7.50 3.44
N LEU A 83 10.47 -7.10 3.67
CA LEU A 83 11.57 -8.03 3.91
C LEU A 83 11.69 -8.30 5.42
N GLU A 84 11.68 -9.57 5.80
CA GLU A 84 11.66 -10.00 7.22
C GLU A 84 12.84 -9.48 8.04
N ASN A 85 13.97 -9.19 7.41
CA ASN A 85 15.17 -8.71 8.07
C ASN A 85 15.34 -7.18 8.07
N GLN A 86 14.49 -6.45 7.34
CA GLN A 86 14.70 -5.02 7.14
C GLN A 86 14.10 -4.26 8.32
N ARG A 87 14.92 -3.94 9.32
CA ARG A 87 14.47 -3.16 10.47
C ARG A 87 14.18 -1.71 10.07
N CYS A 88 13.20 -1.12 10.75
CA CYS A 88 12.94 0.32 10.61
C CYS A 88 14.13 1.09 11.21
N ASP A 89 14.66 2.06 10.48
CA ASP A 89 15.73 2.96 10.95
C ASP A 89 15.25 4.41 11.00
N VAL A 90 16.13 5.31 11.45
CA VAL A 90 15.84 6.75 11.55
C VAL A 90 15.41 7.35 10.22
N ARG A 91 15.99 6.92 9.09
CA ARG A 91 15.61 7.44 7.76
C ARG A 91 14.18 7.08 7.41
N CYS A 92 13.73 5.90 7.79
CA CYS A 92 12.34 5.50 7.61
C CYS A 92 11.40 6.26 8.55
N GLN A 93 11.84 6.49 9.79
CA GLN A 93 11.10 7.28 10.77
C GLN A 93 11.04 8.76 10.40
N GLU A 94 11.99 9.32 9.67
CA GLU A 94 11.97 10.73 9.27
C GLU A 94 11.44 10.93 7.84
N ALA A 95 11.08 9.84 7.16
CA ALA A 95 10.62 9.90 5.78
C ALA A 95 9.24 10.57 5.67
N LEU A 96 9.14 11.53 4.76
CA LEU A 96 7.90 12.23 4.39
C LEU A 96 7.09 11.49 3.30
N GLY A 97 7.61 10.37 2.80
CA GLY A 97 7.02 9.56 1.73
C GLY A 97 6.01 8.55 2.25
N ASN A 98 5.70 7.54 1.43
CA ASN A 98 4.92 6.36 1.85
C ASN A 98 5.65 5.05 1.48
N ASP A 99 6.96 5.13 1.30
CA ASP A 99 7.79 4.04 0.77
C ASP A 99 8.65 3.42 1.88
N CYS A 100 8.04 2.59 2.75
CA CYS A 100 8.77 1.70 3.65
C CYS A 100 8.67 0.26 3.15
N VAL A 101 9.79 -0.40 2.91
CA VAL A 101 9.87 -1.86 2.66
C VAL A 101 10.30 -2.66 3.91
N CYS A 102 10.43 -1.94 5.01
CA CYS A 102 10.83 -2.41 6.31
C CYS A 102 9.80 -3.36 6.98
N GLN A 103 10.27 -4.22 7.87
CA GLN A 103 9.50 -5.25 8.57
C GLN A 103 8.32 -4.70 9.37
N CYS A 104 8.37 -3.41 9.75
CA CYS A 104 7.25 -2.76 10.42
C CYS A 104 6.08 -2.46 9.47
N ALA A 105 6.24 -2.73 8.17
CA ALA A 105 5.23 -2.53 7.14
C ALA A 105 4.62 -1.11 7.16
N GLY A 106 5.42 -0.10 7.54
CA GLY A 106 4.99 1.30 7.59
C GLY A 106 4.52 1.77 8.97
N GLN A 107 4.43 0.89 9.98
CA GLN A 107 3.98 1.23 11.34
C GLN A 107 4.80 2.36 11.99
N PHE A 108 6.07 2.51 11.62
CA PHE A 108 6.98 3.52 12.17
C PHE A 108 7.44 4.55 11.12
N HIS A 109 6.77 4.61 9.96
CA HIS A 109 7.16 5.53 8.88
C HIS A 109 6.79 6.97 9.27
N GLY A 110 7.71 7.93 9.06
CA GLY A 110 7.43 9.35 9.33
C GLY A 110 7.19 9.69 10.81
N GLY A 111 7.73 8.92 11.76
CA GLY A 111 7.79 9.29 13.17
C GLY A 111 6.53 8.95 13.96
N ALA A 112 5.60 8.27 13.28
CA ALA A 112 4.26 7.89 13.72
C ALA A 112 3.37 9.07 14.15
N ASP A 113 2.40 9.44 13.30
CA ASP A 113 1.00 9.55 13.74
C ASP A 113 0.00 9.30 12.59
N TYR A 114 -0.77 8.20 12.69
CA TYR A 114 -2.20 8.12 12.34
C TYR A 114 -2.86 7.05 13.22
N GLN A 115 -2.70 7.13 14.55
CA GLN A 115 -3.29 6.26 15.60
C GLN A 115 -2.31 5.28 16.32
N ARG A 116 -1.49 5.91 17.17
CA ARG A 116 -1.02 5.51 18.53
C ARG A 116 -0.07 4.31 18.76
N SER A 117 1.12 4.71 19.24
CA SER A 117 1.92 4.26 20.41
C SER A 117 2.61 2.90 20.46
N TRP A 118 3.93 2.83 20.17
CA TRP A 118 4.87 1.82 20.70
C TRP A 118 6.34 2.30 20.78
N ILE A 119 7.12 1.66 21.67
CA ILE A 119 8.44 2.04 22.22
C ILE A 119 9.63 1.38 21.45
N GLN A 120 10.76 2.10 21.38
CA GLN A 120 12.05 1.72 20.73
C GLN A 120 12.76 0.51 21.39
N VAL A 121 13.34 -0.41 20.61
CA VAL A 121 14.24 -1.49 21.12
C VAL A 121 15.42 -1.84 20.19
N GLY A 122 16.67 -1.62 20.68
CA GLY A 122 17.88 -2.44 20.43
C GLY A 122 18.88 -2.05 19.32
N GLU A 123 20.19 -2.33 19.55
CA GLU A 123 21.34 -1.79 18.78
C GLU A 123 22.23 -2.80 17.99
N THR A 124 22.10 -4.14 18.11
CA THR A 124 23.15 -5.07 17.61
C THR A 124 22.65 -6.39 16.97
N ALA A 125 22.14 -6.38 15.73
CA ALA A 125 21.66 -7.60 15.06
C ALA A 125 22.36 -7.92 13.71
N LEU A 126 22.71 -9.20 13.52
CA LEU A 126 23.14 -9.78 12.24
C LEU A 126 21.94 -10.22 11.39
N ILE A 127 22.09 -10.18 10.06
CA ILE A 127 21.01 -10.29 9.09
C ILE A 127 21.28 -11.43 8.09
N ALA A 128 20.28 -12.26 7.78
CA ALA A 128 20.37 -13.30 6.76
C ALA A 128 20.56 -12.72 5.34
N ALA A 129 21.42 -13.37 4.54
CA ALA A 129 21.78 -12.91 3.17
C ALA A 129 20.59 -12.92 2.18
N ASN A 130 19.59 -13.77 2.41
CA ASN A 130 18.37 -13.88 1.58
C ASN A 130 17.12 -13.85 2.46
N PRO A 131 16.59 -12.66 2.79
CA PRO A 131 15.37 -12.57 3.57
C PRO A 131 14.15 -13.09 2.82
N ALA A 132 13.30 -13.81 3.53
CA ALA A 132 11.96 -14.11 3.04
C ALA A 132 11.17 -12.81 2.88
N THR A 133 10.38 -12.74 1.82
CA THR A 133 9.33 -11.71 1.68
C THR A 133 8.11 -12.15 2.47
N ARG A 134 7.61 -11.29 3.34
CA ARG A 134 6.38 -11.47 4.12
C ARG A 134 5.35 -10.43 3.70
N ARG A 135 4.09 -10.64 4.09
CA ARG A 135 2.96 -9.76 3.74
C ARG A 135 2.19 -9.37 4.98
N ALA A 136 2.03 -8.06 5.20
CA ALA A 136 1.06 -7.51 6.12
C ALA A 136 -0.29 -7.31 5.41
N HIS A 137 -1.40 -7.48 6.13
CA HIS A 137 -2.74 -7.18 5.65
C HIS A 137 -3.41 -6.21 6.61
N MET A 138 -4.05 -5.17 6.07
CA MET A 138 -4.79 -4.16 6.80
C MET A 138 -6.15 -3.93 6.14
N LEU A 139 -7.14 -3.58 6.94
CA LEU A 139 -8.41 -3.05 6.47
C LEU A 139 -8.44 -1.56 6.79
N VAL A 140 -8.43 -0.72 5.76
CA VAL A 140 -8.51 0.74 5.92
C VAL A 140 -9.96 1.18 5.69
N ARG A 141 -10.46 2.07 6.54
CA ARG A 141 -11.78 2.71 6.44
C ARG A 141 -11.59 4.22 6.32
N PRO A 142 -12.59 4.97 5.84
CA PRO A 142 -12.61 6.43 5.98
C PRO A 142 -12.42 6.83 7.44
N ASP A 143 -11.79 7.98 7.65
CA ASP A 143 -11.68 8.62 8.96
C ASP A 143 -13.05 9.08 9.49
#